data_AF-A0A943ZZ31-F1
#
_entry.id   AF-A0A943ZZ31-F1
#
_cell.length_a   1.000
_cell.length_b   1.000
_cell.length_c   1.000
_cell.angle_alpha   90.00
_cell.angle_beta   90.00
_cell.angle_gamma   90.00
#
_symmetry.space_group_name_H-M   'P 1'
#
loop_
_entity.id
_entity.type
_entity.pdbx_description
1 polymer ?
#
loop_
_entity_poly.entity_id
_entity_poly.type
_entity_poly.pdbx_seq_one_letter_code
_entity_poly.pdbx_strand_id
1 'polypeptide(L)' 'MERFGKVFKILFIIVSILTVLEYMFVTGMFTSVLCLMLVDIVGVVNVIVSLKEKKFNEAFLYLIASIGISMGYWKLMF' A
#
# COMPACT_ATOMS: atom_id res chain seq x y z
N MET A 1 -21.39 4.92 -1.52
CA MET A 1 -20.02 4.81 -0.95
C MET A 1 -19.41 3.41 -1.10
N GLU A 2 -20.19 2.33 -1.02
CA GLU A 2 -19.67 0.94 -1.12
C GLU A 2 -18.88 0.61 -2.39
N ARG A 3 -19.30 1.13 -3.56
CA ARG A 3 -18.65 0.83 -4.84
C ARG A 3 -17.25 1.46 -4.94
N PHE A 4 -17.07 2.66 -4.39
CA PHE A 4 -15.77 3.33 -4.30
C PHE A 4 -14.85 2.61 -3.32
N GLY A 5 -15.37 2.21 -2.14
CA GLY A 5 -14.61 1.43 -1.17
C GLY A 5 -14.04 0.16 -1.78
N LYS A 6 -14.85 -0.64 -2.50
CA LYS A 6 -14.36 -1.85 -3.19
C LYS A 6 -13.23 -1.57 -4.19
N VAL A 7 -13.35 -0.52 -5.00
CA VAL A 7 -12.33 -0.17 -6.00
C VAL A 7 -11.00 0.22 -5.33
N PHE A 8 -11.04 1.01 -4.26
CA PHE A 8 -9.82 1.41 -3.52
C PHE A 8 -9.15 0.23 -2.81
N LYS A 9 -9.93 -0.72 -2.29
CA LYS A 9 -9.40 -1.96 -1.71
C LYS A 9 -8.69 -2.82 -2.75
N ILE A 10 -9.31 -2.99 -3.92
CA ILE A 10 -8.72 -3.73 -5.04
C ILE A 10 -7.45 -3.04 -5.53
N LEU A 11 -7.47 -1.71 -5.66
CA LEU A 11 -6.30 -0.91 -6.00
C LEU A 11 -5.15 -1.11 -5.00
N PHE A 12 -5.44 -1.10 -3.69
CA PHE A 12 -4.41 -1.34 -2.67
C PHE A 12 -3.77 -2.73 -2.83
N ILE A 13 -4.58 -3.75 -3.07
CA ILE A 13 -4.08 -5.12 -3.28
C ILE A 13 -3.19 -5.17 -4.53
N ILE A 14 -3.65 -4.61 -5.65
CA ILE A 14 -2.90 -4.60 -6.91
C ILE A 14 -1.57 -3.86 -6.74
N VAL A 15 -1.60 -2.66 -6.14
CA VAL A 15 -0.40 -1.84 -5.89
C VAL A 15 0.55 -2.55 -4.92
N SER A 16 0.04 -3.19 -3.88
CA SER A 16 0.86 -3.96 -2.93
C SER A 16 1.55 -5.14 -3.62
N ILE A 17 0.82 -5.92 -4.43
CA ILE A 17 1.38 -7.05 -5.19
C ILE A 17 2.41 -6.55 -6.19
N LEU A 18 2.13 -5.48 -6.94
CA LEU A 18 3.07 -4.86 -7.87
C LEU A 18 4.35 -4.42 -7.16
N THR A 19 4.22 -3.82 -5.98
CA THR A 19 5.36 -3.36 -5.18
C THR A 19 6.19 -4.53 -4.66
N VAL A 20 5.54 -5.63 -4.26
CA VAL A 20 6.24 -6.87 -3.87
C VAL A 20 6.91 -7.54 -5.07
N LEU A 21 6.28 -7.56 -6.24
CA LEU A 21 6.88 -8.12 -7.46
C LEU A 21 8.06 -7.29 -7.93
N GLU A 22 7.94 -5.97 -7.92
CA GLU A 22 9.02 -5.05 -8.26
C GLU A 22 10.20 -5.20 -7.26
N TYR A 23 9.88 -5.35 -5.96
CA TYR A 23 10.83 -5.76 -4.91
C TYR A 23 11.56 -7.07 -5.25
N MET A 24 10.87 -8.10 -5.76
CA MET A 24 11.45 -9.42 -6.03
C MET A 24 12.31 -9.49 -7.31
N PHE A 25 12.01 -8.68 -8.33
CA PHE A 25 12.58 -8.86 -9.67
C PHE A 25 13.45 -7.72 -10.18
N VAL A 26 13.25 -6.48 -9.70
CA VAL A 26 13.82 -5.27 -10.34
C VAL A 26 14.70 -4.45 -9.39
N THR A 27 14.72 -4.82 -8.10
CA THR A 27 15.34 -4.15 -6.95
C THR A 27 16.46 -3.14 -7.29
N GLY A 28 16.27 -1.86 -6.92
CA GLY A 28 17.32 -0.82 -6.99
C GLY A 28 17.20 0.19 -8.15
N MET A 29 16.07 0.23 -8.86
CA MET A 29 15.80 1.22 -9.91
C MET A 29 14.93 2.38 -9.41
N PHE A 30 14.85 3.50 -10.14
CA PHE A 30 13.98 4.65 -9.80
C PHE A 30 12.50 4.24 -9.60
N THR A 31 12.08 3.16 -10.24
CA THR A 31 10.76 2.51 -10.11
C THR A 31 10.40 2.17 -8.66
N SER A 32 11.40 1.83 -7.86
CA SER A 32 11.29 1.50 -6.44
C SER A 32 10.72 2.62 -5.60
N VAL A 33 11.18 3.85 -5.85
CA VAL A 33 10.71 5.06 -5.15
C VAL A 33 9.28 5.40 -5.57
N LEU A 34 8.94 5.17 -6.84
CA LEU A 34 7.58 5.37 -7.35
C LEU A 34 6.59 4.37 -6.73
N CYS A 35 6.98 3.10 -6.59
CA CYS A 35 6.16 2.07 -5.95
C CYS A 35 5.93 2.36 -4.47
N LEU A 36 6.96 2.80 -3.74
CA LEU A 36 6.83 3.28 -2.36
C LEU A 36 5.82 4.43 -2.23
N MET A 37 5.96 5.48 -3.05
CA MET A 37 5.02 6.61 -3.03
C MET A 37 3.58 6.18 -3.36
N LEU A 38 3.41 5.26 -4.31
CA LEU A 38 2.09 4.71 -4.66
C LEU A 38 1.46 3.91 -3.52
N VAL A 39 2.24 3.06 -2.84
CA VAL A 39 1.78 2.31 -1.66
C VAL A 39 1.36 3.24 -0.54
N ASP A 40 2.15 4.29 -0.25
CA ASP A 40 1.81 5.25 0.80
C ASP A 40 0.54 6.03 0.46
N ILE A 41 0.40 6.54 -0.77
CA ILE A 41 -0.81 7.28 -1.18
C ILE A 41 -2.05 6.38 -1.09
N VAL A 42 -1.99 5.17 -1.66
CA VAL A 42 -3.15 4.26 -1.68
C VAL A 42 -3.44 3.70 -0.29
N GLY A 43 -2.40 3.48 0.52
CA GLY A 43 -2.50 3.07 1.93
C GLY A 43 -3.20 4.13 2.78
N VAL A 44 -2.73 5.38 2.74
CA VAL A 44 -3.32 6.50 3.48
C VAL A 44 -4.78 6.73 3.06
N VAL A 45 -5.08 6.68 1.76
CA VAL A 45 -6.45 6.83 1.26
C VAL A 45 -7.35 5.72 1.81
N ASN A 46 -6.90 4.46 1.81
CA ASN A 46 -7.68 3.35 2.37
C ASN A 46 -7.86 3.44 3.89
N VAL A 47 -6.84 3.89 4.63
CA VAL A 47 -6.95 4.16 6.07
C VAL A 47 -8.03 5.22 6.33
N ILE A 48 -8.00 6.35 5.60
CA ILE A 48 -8.98 7.43 5.75
C ILE A 48 -10.40 6.94 5.42
N VAL A 49 -10.56 6.18 4.34
CA VAL A 49 -11.86 5.62 3.94
C VAL A 49 -12.37 4.63 4.99
N SER A 50 -11.53 3.71 5.47
CA SER A 50 -11.90 2.74 6.50
C SER A 50 -12.23 3.40 7.85
N LEU A 51 -11.54 4.50 8.21
CA LEU A 51 -11.89 5.31 9.39
C LEU A 51 -13.25 6.00 9.22
N LYS A 52 -13.54 6.56 8.03
CA LYS A 52 -14.86 7.14 7.73
C LYS A 52 -15.98 6.11 7.80
N GLU A 53 -15.71 4.87 7.41
CA GLU A 53 -16.66 3.75 7.52
C GLU A 53 -16.73 3.13 8.92
N LYS A 54 -16.01 3.67 9.92
CA LYS A 54 -15.88 3.13 11.29
C LYS A 54 -15.34 1.69 11.36
N LYS A 55 -14.63 1.24 10.32
CA LYS A 55 -13.99 -0.07 10.23
C LYS A 55 -12.54 0.01 10.73
N PHE A 56 -12.38 0.18 12.03
CA PHE A 56 -11.07 0.38 12.66
C PHE A 56 -10.09 -0.77 12.42
N ASN A 57 -10.56 -2.03 12.44
CA ASN A 57 -9.71 -3.19 12.15
C ASN A 57 -9.13 -3.14 10.74
N GLU A 58 -9.94 -2.77 9.74
CA GLU A 58 -9.46 -2.63 8.36
C GLU A 58 -8.45 -1.49 8.24
N ALA A 59 -8.72 -0.34 8.88
CA ALA A 59 -7.80 0.78 8.89
C ALA A 59 -6.42 0.41 9.47
N PHE A 60 -6.40 -0.33 10.59
CA PHE A 60 -5.16 -0.83 11.17
C PHE A 60 -4.42 -1.80 10.24
N LEU A 61 -5.13 -2.69 9.55
CA LEU A 61 -4.51 -3.59 8.59
C LEU A 61 -3.87 -2.85 7.42
N TYR A 62 -4.54 -1.85 6.84
CA TYR A 62 -3.94 -1.03 5.77
C TYR A 62 -2.71 -0.26 6.25
N LEU A 63 -2.74 0.22 7.49
CA LEU A 63 -1.64 0.96 8.09
C LEU A 63 -0.42 0.07 8.32
N ILE A 64 -0.61 -1.10 8.95
CA ILE A 64 0.47 -2.08 9.19
C ILE A 64 1.00 -2.63 7.86
N ALA A 65 0.13 -2.91 6.89
CA ALA A 65 0.54 -3.40 5.57
C ALA A 65 1.39 -2.37 4.82
N SER A 66 0.98 -1.10 4.82
CA SER A 66 1.76 -0.03 4.17
C SER A 66 3.13 0.13 4.82
N ILE A 67 3.18 0.17 6.16
CA ILE A 67 4.46 0.25 6.89
C ILE A 67 5.34 -0.97 6.63
N GLY A 68 4.76 -2.18 6.64
CA GLY A 68 5.49 -3.43 6.42
C GLY A 68 6.11 -3.49 5.02
N ILE A 69 5.36 -3.10 3.99
CA ILE A 69 5.86 -3.02 2.61
C ILE A 69 6.96 -1.96 2.53
N SER A 70 6.75 -0.78 3.12
CA SER A 70 7.72 0.31 3.07
C SER A 70 9.02 -0.01 3.82
N MET A 71 8.95 -0.67 4.98
CA MET A 71 10.13 -1.14 5.72
C MET A 71 10.88 -2.25 4.99
N GLY A 72 10.16 -3.20 4.38
CA GLY A 72 10.77 -4.22 3.53
C GLY A 72 11.56 -3.60 2.39
N TYR A 73 11.03 -2.51 1.83
CA TYR A 73 11.68 -1.74 0.77
C TYR A 73 12.95 -1.01 1.26
N TRP A 74 12.86 -0.30 2.38
CA TRP A 74 13.99 0.43 2.95
C TRP A 74 15.17 -0.48 3.30
N LYS A 75 14.91 -1.66 3.85
CA LYS A 75 15.96 -2.64 4.23
C LYS A 75 16.76 -3.18 3.03
N LEU A 76 16.21 -3.14 1.82
CA LEU A 76 16.91 -3.57 0.61
C LEU A 76 17.67 -2.46 -0.09
N MET A 77 17.22 -1.20 0.09
CA MET A 77 17.80 -0.05 -0.58
C MET A 77 18.98 0.57 0.20
N PHE A 78 19.04 0.35 1.51
CA PHE A 78 20.08 0.79 2.46
C PHE A 78 20.58 -0.38 3.30
#